data_AF-A0A1W0X9L1-F1
#
_entry.id   AF-A0A1W0X9L1-F1
#
_cell.length_a   1.000
_cell.length_b   1.000
_cell.length_c   1.000
_cell.angle_alpha   90.00
_cell.angle_beta   90.00
_cell.angle_gamma   90.00
#
_symmetry.space_group_name_H-M   'P 1'
#
loop_
_entity.id
_entity.type
_entity.pdbx_description
1 polymer ?
#
loop_
_entity_poly.entity_id
_entity_poly.type
_entity_poly.pdbx_seq_one_letter_code
_entity_poly.pdbx_strand_id
1 'polypeptide(L)'
;MRKLVVVCAKPAAILAILVQGGILDYYLIHHNGWTWAPWIAADVVCVAAIFCCIYYSRRYYDKYDREVQDEKDLELTQGWKDLEEPKVARGAPATLPLAYIGWLVYSGLLVARIVMIFKTFGSTISGEEVWGTNMLEFVIGGTAGIFAFLLATVDRKPTPSQKVCLKFLQHHVLLEIIDSVEFLTILFTAEHKLTLPGYVYDLILAFSCINMILPTLGLYQLSATNFKRAKPRENFYILQTILSTIFGNLPFLIIRVVLWSEHKFTNALFVMKNIIAMVQNVVELIHYFFPEKGHEHKATELGHSESAASRIDGGMLPVPEEDEDQCGPSRR
;
A
#
# COMPACT_ATOMS: atom_id res chain seq x y z
N MET A 1 4.08 7.98 -21.73
CA MET A 1 4.91 7.62 -20.55
C MET A 1 4.18 6.69 -19.56
N ARG A 2 3.07 7.07 -18.90
CA ARG A 2 2.41 6.21 -17.89
C ARG A 2 2.02 4.80 -18.37
N LYS A 3 1.39 4.68 -19.55
CA LYS A 3 1.05 3.36 -20.14
C LYS A 3 2.28 2.49 -20.39
N LEU A 4 3.39 3.09 -20.83
CA LEU A 4 4.65 2.39 -21.06
C LEU A 4 5.20 1.82 -19.75
N VAL A 5 5.19 2.61 -18.67
CA VAL A 5 5.62 2.16 -17.34
C VAL A 5 4.81 0.95 -16.86
N VAL A 6 3.48 1.01 -16.98
CA VAL A 6 2.59 -0.10 -16.56
C VAL A 6 2.84 -1.37 -17.39
N VAL A 7 3.02 -1.21 -18.71
CA VAL A 7 3.30 -2.34 -19.62
C VAL A 7 4.65 -2.97 -19.31
N CYS A 8 5.67 -2.18 -18.97
CA CYS A 8 7.00 -2.69 -18.60
C CYS A 8 7.05 -3.25 -17.17
N ALA A 9 6.25 -2.74 -16.24
CA ALA A 9 6.28 -3.14 -14.83
C ALA A 9 5.86 -4.60 -14.61
N LYS A 10 4.86 -5.10 -15.35
CA LYS A 10 4.38 -6.49 -15.24
C LYS A 10 5.46 -7.53 -15.61
N PRO A 11 6.09 -7.47 -16.80
CA PRO A 11 7.17 -8.40 -17.15
C PRO A 11 8.40 -8.17 -16.27
N ALA A 12 8.70 -6.93 -15.86
CA ALA A 12 9.80 -6.67 -14.92
C ALA A 12 9.58 -7.34 -13.56
N ALA A 13 8.37 -7.31 -13.01
CA ALA A 13 8.02 -8.01 -11.78
C ALA A 13 8.22 -9.53 -11.93
N ILE A 14 7.70 -10.13 -13.01
CA ILE A 14 7.83 -11.56 -13.26
C ILE A 14 9.30 -11.97 -13.43
N LEU A 15 10.06 -11.19 -14.21
CA LEU A 15 11.48 -11.44 -14.42
C LEU A 15 12.26 -11.34 -13.11
N ALA A 16 11.99 -10.31 -12.30
CA ALA A 16 12.63 -10.13 -11.01
C ALA A 16 12.35 -11.30 -10.06
N ILE A 17 11.11 -11.82 -10.05
CA ILE A 17 10.74 -12.99 -9.24
C ILE A 17 11.46 -14.25 -9.71
N LEU A 18 11.54 -14.48 -11.02
CA LEU A 18 12.26 -15.62 -11.60
C LEU A 18 13.76 -15.57 -11.29
N VAL A 19 14.37 -14.39 -11.46
CA VAL A 19 15.80 -14.18 -11.17
C VAL A 19 16.06 -14.38 -9.68
N GLN A 20 15.24 -13.79 -8.82
CA GLN A 20 15.37 -13.93 -7.37
C GLN A 20 15.19 -15.39 -6.93
N GLY A 21 14.15 -16.07 -7.41
CA GLY A 21 13.88 -17.48 -7.11
C GLY A 21 15.02 -18.39 -7.55
N GLY A 22 15.50 -18.23 -8.79
CA GLY A 22 16.61 -19.00 -9.33
C GLY A 22 17.92 -18.83 -8.54
N ILE A 23 18.22 -17.61 -8.07
CA ILE A 23 19.40 -17.37 -7.25
C ILE A 23 19.23 -18.00 -5.85
N LEU A 24 18.06 -17.87 -5.22
CA LEU A 24 17.81 -18.50 -3.91
C LEU A 24 17.85 -20.04 -3.99
N ASP A 25 17.32 -20.62 -5.07
CA ASP A 25 17.39 -22.05 -5.31
C ASP A 25 18.82 -22.52 -5.55
N TYR A 26 19.64 -21.72 -6.24
CA TYR A 26 21.08 -21.97 -6.34
C TYR A 26 21.75 -22.06 -4.96
N TYR A 27 21.49 -21.12 -4.04
CA TYR A 27 22.02 -21.19 -2.67
C TYR A 27 21.59 -22.47 -1.95
N LEU A 28 20.30 -22.82 -2.03
CA LEU A 28 19.77 -24.01 -1.36
C LEU A 28 20.39 -25.30 -1.89
N ILE A 29 20.55 -25.43 -3.21
CA ILE A 29 21.10 -26.62 -3.85
C ILE A 29 22.62 -26.69 -3.66
N HIS A 30 23.33 -25.57 -3.76
CA HIS A 30 24.77 -25.52 -3.64
C HIS A 30 25.23 -25.97 -2.23
N HIS A 31 24.55 -25.52 -1.18
CA HIS A 31 24.94 -25.83 0.20
C HIS A 31 24.34 -27.14 0.74
N ASN A 32 23.13 -27.52 0.34
CA ASN A 32 22.46 -28.71 0.89
C ASN A 32 22.35 -29.88 -0.11
N GLY A 33 22.76 -29.70 -1.36
CA GLY A 33 22.73 -30.70 -2.42
C GLY A 33 21.40 -30.82 -3.17
N TRP A 34 21.33 -31.79 -4.09
CA TRP A 34 20.22 -31.99 -5.03
C TRP A 34 18.87 -32.33 -4.40
N THR A 35 18.84 -32.77 -3.14
CA THR A 35 17.58 -33.04 -2.42
C THR A 35 16.74 -31.79 -2.21
N TRP A 36 17.34 -30.61 -2.36
CA TRP A 36 16.68 -29.30 -2.27
C TRP A 36 16.22 -28.74 -3.62
N ALA A 37 16.41 -29.48 -4.72
CA ALA A 37 15.86 -29.13 -6.03
C ALA A 37 14.31 -28.97 -6.09
N PRO A 38 13.48 -29.57 -5.21
CA PRO A 38 12.04 -29.33 -5.23
C PRO A 38 11.62 -27.86 -5.05
N TRP A 39 12.47 -26.98 -4.54
CA TRP A 39 12.19 -25.54 -4.48
C TRP A 39 11.97 -24.91 -5.86
N ILE A 40 12.54 -25.48 -6.92
CA ILE A 40 12.29 -25.06 -8.30
C ILE A 40 10.79 -25.23 -8.66
N ALA A 41 10.13 -26.27 -8.12
CA ALA A 41 8.70 -26.44 -8.30
C ALA A 41 7.88 -25.34 -7.59
N ALA A 42 8.38 -24.82 -6.46
CA ALA A 42 7.75 -23.69 -5.77
C ALA A 42 7.79 -22.41 -6.62
N ASP A 43 8.85 -22.18 -7.41
CA ASP A 43 8.90 -21.07 -8.37
C ASP A 43 7.85 -21.19 -9.47
N VAL A 44 7.65 -22.41 -9.99
CA VAL A 44 6.58 -22.66 -10.97
C VAL A 44 5.21 -22.33 -10.38
N VAL A 45 4.96 -22.73 -9.12
CA VAL A 45 3.72 -22.40 -8.40
C VAL A 45 3.58 -20.89 -8.20
N CYS A 46 4.66 -20.19 -7.81
CA CYS A 46 4.67 -18.74 -7.61
C CYS A 46 4.31 -18.00 -8.90
N VAL A 47 4.98 -18.33 -10.00
CA VAL A 47 4.74 -17.73 -11.32
C VAL A 47 3.34 -18.03 -11.82
N ALA A 48 2.86 -19.28 -11.66
CA ALA A 48 1.49 -19.65 -12.00
C ALA A 48 0.47 -18.85 -11.20
N ALA A 49 0.67 -18.66 -9.89
CA ALA A 49 -0.21 -17.86 -9.04
C ALA A 49 -0.26 -16.39 -9.49
N ILE A 50 0.89 -15.79 -9.82
CA ILE A 50 0.96 -14.41 -10.32
C ILE A 50 0.31 -14.29 -11.69
N PHE A 51 0.54 -15.23 -12.59
CA PHE A 51 -0.10 -15.27 -13.90
C PHE A 51 -1.62 -15.36 -13.76
N CYS A 52 -2.11 -16.23 -12.88
CA CYS A 52 -3.53 -16.32 -12.53
C CYS A 52 -4.06 -14.98 -11.99
N CYS A 53 -3.34 -14.33 -11.07
CA CYS A 53 -3.74 -13.01 -10.54
C CYS A 53 -3.84 -11.96 -11.65
N ILE A 54 -2.87 -11.91 -12.57
CA ILE A 54 -2.89 -10.98 -13.72
C ILE A 54 -4.06 -11.30 -14.65
N TYR A 55 -4.29 -12.58 -14.95
CA TYR A 55 -5.39 -13.03 -15.81
C TYR A 55 -6.75 -12.67 -15.23
N TYR A 56 -7.00 -13.01 -13.96
CA TYR A 56 -8.26 -12.68 -13.28
C TYR A 56 -8.43 -11.18 -13.09
N SER A 57 -7.35 -10.44 -12.82
CA SER A 57 -7.36 -8.97 -12.76
C SER A 57 -7.84 -8.35 -14.08
N ARG A 58 -7.32 -8.82 -15.23
CA ARG A 58 -7.79 -8.37 -16.55
C ARG A 58 -9.26 -8.69 -16.76
N ARG A 59 -9.68 -9.93 -16.48
CA ARG A 59 -11.08 -10.34 -16.62
C ARG A 59 -12.02 -9.51 -15.74
N TYR A 60 -11.60 -9.17 -14.52
CA TYR A 60 -12.35 -8.29 -13.63
C TYR A 60 -12.52 -6.89 -14.24
N TYR A 61 -11.47 -6.31 -14.81
CA TYR A 61 -11.56 -5.01 -15.47
C TYR A 61 -12.41 -5.03 -16.74
N ASP A 62 -12.27 -6.05 -17.58
CA ASP A 62 -13.07 -6.18 -18.79
C ASP A 62 -14.56 -6.29 -18.46
N LYS A 63 -14.90 -7.02 -17.39
CA LYS A 63 -16.27 -7.14 -16.91
C LYS A 63 -16.79 -5.79 -16.39
N TYR A 64 -16.00 -5.10 -15.58
CA TYR A 64 -16.35 -3.79 -15.05
C TYR A 64 -16.60 -2.75 -16.15
N ASP A 65 -15.74 -2.70 -17.17
CA ASP A 65 -15.88 -1.76 -18.28
C ASP A 65 -17.12 -2.03 -19.14
N ARG A 66 -17.44 -3.30 -19.40
CA ARG A 66 -18.68 -3.68 -20.08
C ARG A 66 -19.90 -3.23 -19.30
N GLU A 67 -19.94 -3.54 -18.00
CA GLU A 67 -21.07 -3.17 -17.15
C GLU A 67 -21.26 -1.64 -17.04
N VAL A 68 -20.18 -0.85 -17.10
CA VAL A 68 -20.23 0.63 -17.11
C VAL A 68 -20.68 1.15 -18.47
N GLN A 69 -20.28 0.51 -19.56
CA GLN A 69 -20.71 0.89 -20.91
C GLN A 69 -22.20 0.60 -21.10
N ASP A 70 -22.67 -0.58 -20.69
CA ASP A 70 -24.08 -0.97 -20.76
C ASP A 70 -24.98 0.01 -19.99
N GLU A 71 -24.53 0.48 -18.82
CA GLU A 71 -25.24 1.48 -18.01
C GLU A 71 -25.37 2.83 -18.74
N LYS A 72 -24.30 3.32 -19.36
CA LYS A 72 -24.34 4.54 -20.16
C LYS A 72 -25.22 4.41 -21.40
N ASP A 73 -25.18 3.26 -22.05
CA ASP A 73 -26.00 2.98 -23.23
C ASP A 73 -27.49 2.93 -22.85
N LEU A 74 -27.83 2.40 -21.67
CA LEU A 74 -29.19 2.44 -21.11
C LEU A 74 -29.63 3.87 -20.77
N GLU A 75 -28.78 4.67 -20.13
CA GLU A 75 -29.05 6.09 -19.82
C GLU A 75 -29.32 6.90 -21.10
N LEU A 76 -28.55 6.66 -22.16
CA LEU A 76 -28.74 7.30 -23.48
C LEU A 76 -30.05 6.85 -24.15
N THR A 77 -30.43 5.59 -24.00
CA THR A 77 -31.61 4.99 -24.67
C THR A 77 -32.92 5.36 -23.96
N GLN A 78 -32.93 5.45 -22.62
CA GLN A 78 -34.15 5.69 -21.85
C GLN A 78 -34.55 7.15 -21.72
N GLY A 79 -33.68 8.11 -22.06
CA GLY A 79 -34.00 9.53 -22.03
C GLY A 79 -34.12 10.08 -20.60
N TRP A 80 -33.54 11.26 -20.37
CA TRP A 80 -33.38 11.91 -19.06
C TRP A 80 -34.67 12.21 -18.26
N LYS A 81 -35.86 11.89 -18.78
CA LYS A 81 -37.15 12.32 -18.22
C LYS A 81 -37.79 11.34 -17.23
N ASP A 82 -37.45 10.06 -17.27
CA ASP A 82 -38.08 9.02 -16.41
C ASP A 82 -37.09 8.36 -15.42
N LEU A 83 -35.83 8.83 -15.36
CA LEU A 83 -34.84 8.34 -14.40
C LEU A 83 -35.15 8.95 -13.02
N GLU A 84 -35.90 8.21 -12.19
CA GLU A 84 -35.69 8.27 -10.73
C GLU A 84 -34.18 8.26 -10.48
N GLU A 85 -33.69 9.14 -9.59
CA GLU A 85 -32.26 9.31 -9.27
C GLU A 85 -31.49 7.99 -9.40
N PRO A 86 -30.35 7.94 -10.11
CA PRO A 86 -29.66 6.70 -10.41
C PRO A 86 -29.45 5.90 -9.12
N LYS A 87 -30.19 4.80 -9.01
CA LYS A 87 -30.12 3.90 -7.85
C LYS A 87 -28.73 3.28 -7.86
N VAL A 88 -27.86 3.87 -7.04
CA VAL A 88 -26.49 3.47 -6.72
C VAL A 88 -25.44 3.97 -7.72
N ALA A 89 -24.84 5.13 -7.44
CA ALA A 89 -23.53 5.49 -7.96
C ALA A 89 -22.55 4.34 -7.72
N ARG A 90 -22.22 3.59 -8.77
CA ARG A 90 -21.38 2.40 -8.70
C ARG A 90 -20.00 2.84 -8.16
N GLY A 91 -19.52 2.14 -7.13
CA GLY A 91 -18.22 2.44 -6.51
C GLY A 91 -17.07 2.29 -7.52
N ALA A 92 -15.98 3.03 -7.30
CA ALA A 92 -14.78 2.94 -8.14
C ALA A 92 -14.27 1.48 -8.26
N PRO A 93 -13.62 1.10 -9.37
CA PRO A 93 -13.06 -0.24 -9.52
C PRO A 93 -11.82 -0.43 -8.65
N ALA A 94 -11.49 -1.69 -8.38
CA ALA A 94 -10.25 -2.03 -7.68
C ALA A 94 -8.99 -1.56 -8.41
N THR A 95 -8.06 -0.98 -7.65
CA THR A 95 -6.79 -0.48 -8.20
C THR A 95 -5.83 -1.63 -8.52
N LEU A 96 -5.85 -2.69 -7.70
CA LEU A 96 -5.02 -3.88 -7.81
C LEU A 96 -5.80 -5.13 -7.35
N PRO A 97 -6.81 -5.58 -8.12
CA PRO A 97 -7.58 -6.75 -7.75
C PRO A 97 -6.66 -7.98 -7.68
N LEU A 98 -6.76 -8.74 -6.58
CA LEU A 98 -6.02 -9.98 -6.32
C LEU A 98 -4.50 -9.85 -6.16
N ALA A 99 -3.91 -8.65 -6.25
CA ALA A 99 -2.47 -8.46 -6.05
C ALA A 99 -2.00 -8.93 -4.66
N TYR A 100 -2.87 -8.85 -3.64
CA TYR A 100 -2.59 -9.37 -2.30
C TYR A 100 -2.40 -10.88 -2.28
N ILE A 101 -3.10 -11.65 -3.14
CA ILE A 101 -2.92 -13.11 -3.24
C ILE A 101 -1.56 -13.41 -3.87
N GLY A 102 -1.25 -12.74 -4.98
CA GLY A 102 0.03 -12.89 -5.66
C GLY A 102 1.21 -12.57 -4.73
N TRP A 103 1.11 -11.45 -3.99
CA TRP A 103 2.09 -11.09 -2.98
C TRP A 103 2.17 -12.12 -1.85
N LEU A 104 1.04 -12.56 -1.30
CA LEU A 104 1.03 -13.52 -0.18
C LEU A 104 1.72 -14.84 -0.55
N VAL A 105 1.42 -15.39 -1.74
CA VAL A 105 2.08 -16.60 -2.26
C VAL A 105 3.57 -16.35 -2.42
N TYR A 106 3.96 -15.26 -3.08
CA TYR A 106 5.36 -14.90 -3.27
C TYR A 106 6.10 -14.72 -1.93
N SER A 107 5.58 -13.89 -1.03
CA SER A 107 6.20 -13.60 0.26
C SER A 107 6.25 -14.82 1.16
N GLY A 108 5.24 -15.71 1.10
CA GLY A 108 5.22 -16.94 1.88
C GLY A 108 6.32 -17.92 1.43
N LEU A 109 6.49 -18.09 0.13
CA LEU A 109 7.57 -18.92 -0.43
C LEU A 109 8.95 -18.31 -0.17
N LEU A 110 9.08 -16.98 -0.34
CA LEU A 110 10.31 -16.25 -0.01
C LEU A 110 10.68 -16.44 1.46
N VAL A 111 9.74 -16.22 2.39
CA VAL A 111 9.94 -16.40 3.83
C VAL A 111 10.36 -17.82 4.14
N ALA A 112 9.71 -18.82 3.54
CA ALA A 112 10.09 -20.21 3.74
C ALA A 112 11.55 -20.46 3.33
N ARG A 113 11.99 -19.92 2.19
CA ARG A 113 13.39 -20.00 1.75
C ARG A 113 14.35 -19.26 2.69
N ILE A 114 14.02 -18.04 3.09
CA ILE A 114 14.81 -17.25 4.05
C ILE A 114 15.02 -18.06 5.34
N VAL A 115 13.94 -18.61 5.91
CA VAL A 115 14.00 -19.43 7.12
C VAL A 115 14.91 -20.64 6.91
N MET A 116 14.76 -21.35 5.79
CA MET A 116 15.62 -22.50 5.51
C MET A 116 17.09 -22.10 5.40
N ILE A 117 17.42 -21.08 4.59
CA ILE A 117 18.79 -20.61 4.38
C ILE A 117 19.45 -20.28 5.73
N PHE A 118 18.81 -19.41 6.52
CA PHE A 118 19.37 -18.96 7.80
C PHE A 118 19.50 -20.11 8.81
N LYS A 119 18.51 -21.03 8.88
CA LYS A 119 18.55 -22.16 9.80
C LYS A 119 19.52 -23.28 9.41
N THR A 120 19.84 -23.44 8.12
CA THR A 120 20.72 -24.54 7.67
C THR A 120 22.18 -24.14 7.54
N PHE A 121 22.47 -23.04 6.83
CA PHE A 121 23.86 -22.69 6.49
C PHE A 121 24.14 -21.18 6.52
N GLY A 122 23.14 -20.32 6.73
CA GLY A 122 23.29 -18.87 6.67
C GLY A 122 24.34 -18.30 7.63
N SER A 123 24.54 -18.92 8.80
CA SER A 123 25.56 -18.52 9.76
C SER A 123 27.00 -18.80 9.30
N THR A 124 27.19 -19.62 8.27
CA THR A 124 28.50 -20.10 7.77
C THR A 124 28.96 -19.41 6.48
N ILE A 125 28.10 -18.63 5.83
CA ILE A 125 28.40 -17.96 4.57
C ILE A 125 29.37 -16.80 4.84
N SER A 126 30.43 -16.69 4.03
CA SER A 126 31.38 -15.57 4.05
C SER A 126 30.95 -14.46 3.08
N GLY A 127 31.26 -13.20 3.41
CA GLY A 127 31.02 -12.04 2.54
C GLY A 127 32.11 -11.79 1.48
N GLU A 128 33.23 -12.50 1.54
CA GLU A 128 34.37 -12.29 0.63
C GLU A 128 34.13 -12.88 -0.78
N GLU A 129 33.20 -13.82 -0.90
CA GLU A 129 32.86 -14.45 -2.17
C GLU A 129 31.77 -13.67 -2.91
N VAL A 130 31.84 -13.65 -4.25
CA VAL A 130 30.79 -13.02 -5.10
C VAL A 130 29.42 -13.65 -4.85
N TRP A 131 29.38 -14.95 -4.57
CA TRP A 131 28.17 -15.70 -4.19
C TRP A 131 28.02 -15.81 -2.67
N GLY A 132 28.62 -14.90 -1.92
CA GLY A 132 28.55 -14.83 -0.47
C GLY A 132 27.32 -14.11 0.07
N THR A 133 27.45 -13.54 1.27
CA THR A 133 26.37 -12.82 1.98
C THR A 133 25.87 -11.59 1.22
N ASN A 134 26.77 -10.84 0.56
CA ASN A 134 26.42 -9.64 -0.22
C ASN A 134 25.42 -9.91 -1.35
N MET A 135 25.61 -11.00 -2.10
CA MET A 135 24.68 -11.38 -3.17
C MET A 135 23.35 -11.87 -2.59
N LEU A 136 23.39 -12.63 -1.50
CA LEU A 136 22.19 -13.08 -0.80
C LEU A 136 21.38 -11.89 -0.25
N GLU A 137 22.05 -10.91 0.35
CA GLU A 137 21.45 -9.64 0.79
C GLU A 137 20.83 -8.90 -0.39
N PHE A 138 21.55 -8.74 -1.50
CA PHE A 138 21.04 -8.07 -2.70
C PHE A 138 19.78 -8.76 -3.25
N VAL A 139 19.79 -10.09 -3.32
CA VAL A 139 18.69 -10.90 -3.82
C VAL A 139 17.47 -10.79 -2.91
N ILE A 140 17.64 -10.90 -1.60
CA ILE A 140 16.54 -10.73 -0.62
C ILE A 140 16.04 -9.27 -0.66
N GLY A 141 16.95 -8.30 -0.77
CA GLY A 141 16.68 -6.86 -0.95
C GLY A 141 15.87 -6.53 -2.20
N GLY A 142 16.05 -7.32 -3.27
CA GLY A 142 15.26 -7.26 -4.49
C GLY A 142 13.75 -7.38 -4.28
N THR A 143 13.31 -7.89 -3.12
CA THR A 143 11.90 -7.93 -2.70
C THR A 143 11.26 -6.54 -2.67
N ALA A 144 11.99 -5.51 -2.26
CA ALA A 144 11.50 -4.13 -2.29
C ALA A 144 11.26 -3.66 -3.73
N GLY A 145 12.13 -4.03 -4.66
CA GLY A 145 11.99 -3.78 -6.09
C GLY A 145 10.80 -4.51 -6.70
N ILE A 146 10.61 -5.79 -6.36
CA ILE A 146 9.46 -6.59 -6.79
C ILE A 146 8.14 -5.96 -6.31
N PHE A 147 8.10 -5.53 -5.04
CA PHE A 147 6.95 -4.80 -4.50
C PHE A 147 6.70 -3.49 -5.25
N ALA A 148 7.74 -2.72 -5.53
CA ALA A 148 7.64 -1.47 -6.29
C ALA A 148 7.09 -1.72 -7.72
N PHE A 149 7.56 -2.76 -8.41
CA PHE A 149 7.03 -3.13 -9.72
C PHE A 149 5.57 -3.55 -9.63
N LEU A 150 5.16 -4.28 -8.59
CA LEU A 150 3.76 -4.65 -8.35
C LEU A 150 2.88 -3.40 -8.20
N LEU A 151 3.31 -2.41 -7.40
CA LEU A 151 2.60 -1.13 -7.27
C LEU A 151 2.62 -0.30 -8.55
N ALA A 152 3.66 -0.42 -9.38
CA ALA A 152 3.73 0.25 -10.68
C ALA A 152 2.79 -0.35 -11.73
N THR A 153 2.21 -1.54 -11.49
CA THR A 153 1.22 -2.16 -12.40
C THR A 153 -0.15 -1.49 -12.40
N VAL A 154 -0.37 -0.48 -11.53
CA VAL A 154 -1.61 0.30 -11.43
C VAL A 154 -1.90 1.06 -12.73
N ASP A 155 -2.83 0.51 -13.50
CA ASP A 155 -3.19 1.02 -14.83
C ASP A 155 -4.17 2.21 -14.77
N ARG A 156 -5.16 2.13 -13.87
CA ARG A 156 -6.24 3.13 -13.76
C ARG A 156 -5.85 4.33 -12.91
N LYS A 157 -6.53 5.46 -13.11
CA LYS A 157 -6.40 6.63 -12.22
C LYS A 157 -6.99 6.26 -10.84
N PRO A 158 -6.18 6.19 -9.78
CA PRO A 158 -6.69 5.90 -8.45
C PRO A 158 -7.56 7.06 -7.94
N THR A 159 -8.59 6.73 -7.15
CA THR A 159 -9.36 7.70 -6.38
C THR A 159 -8.49 8.42 -5.34
N PRO A 160 -8.91 9.55 -4.75
CA PRO A 160 -8.13 10.23 -3.71
C PRO A 160 -7.74 9.32 -2.54
N SER A 161 -8.66 8.48 -2.06
CA SER A 161 -8.38 7.53 -0.99
C SER A 161 -7.41 6.41 -1.41
N GLN A 162 -7.58 5.87 -2.61
CA GLN A 162 -6.64 4.89 -3.17
C GLN A 162 -5.25 5.49 -3.38
N LYS A 163 -5.13 6.78 -3.72
CA LYS A 163 -3.84 7.49 -3.82
C LYS A 163 -3.13 7.56 -2.47
N VAL A 164 -3.86 7.84 -1.38
CA VAL A 164 -3.28 7.88 -0.04
C VAL A 164 -2.72 6.52 0.33
N CYS A 165 -3.51 5.45 0.17
CA CYS A 165 -3.07 4.08 0.43
C CYS A 165 -1.88 3.66 -0.47
N LEU A 166 -1.91 4.00 -1.76
CA LEU A 166 -0.81 3.70 -2.67
C LEU A 166 0.48 4.43 -2.26
N LYS A 167 0.39 5.71 -1.87
CA LYS A 167 1.53 6.46 -1.35
C LYS A 167 2.07 5.85 -0.06
N PHE A 168 1.19 5.45 0.85
CA PHE A 168 1.57 4.75 2.08
C PHE A 168 2.36 3.47 1.75
N LEU A 169 1.85 2.62 0.86
CA LEU A 169 2.56 1.41 0.42
C LEU A 169 3.91 1.72 -0.24
N GLN A 170 3.98 2.74 -1.09
CA GLN A 170 5.22 3.10 -1.80
C GLN A 170 6.32 3.62 -0.88
N HIS A 171 5.98 4.41 0.14
CA HIS A 171 6.98 5.07 0.98
C HIS A 171 7.22 4.32 2.28
N HIS A 172 6.17 3.91 2.97
CA HIS A 172 6.30 3.27 4.28
C HIS A 172 6.66 1.79 4.14
N VAL A 173 5.83 1.03 3.44
CA VAL A 173 6.00 -0.43 3.36
C VAL A 173 7.28 -0.83 2.60
N LEU A 174 7.66 -0.08 1.56
CA LEU A 174 8.92 -0.30 0.86
C LEU A 174 10.14 -0.11 1.78
N LEU A 175 10.12 0.91 2.65
CA LEU A 175 11.16 1.13 3.64
C LEU A 175 11.16 0.04 4.73
N GLU A 176 10.00 -0.49 5.10
CA GLU A 176 9.92 -1.64 6.03
C GLU A 176 10.53 -2.91 5.44
N ILE A 177 10.35 -3.16 4.13
CA ILE A 177 10.98 -4.30 3.45
C ILE A 177 12.50 -4.12 3.42
N ILE A 178 13.01 -2.96 3.01
CA ILE A 178 14.46 -2.69 2.98
C ILE A 178 15.06 -2.84 4.38
N ASP A 179 14.40 -2.29 5.40
CA ASP A 179 14.85 -2.38 6.78
C ASP A 179 14.84 -3.82 7.29
N SER A 180 13.88 -4.65 6.86
CA SER A 180 13.83 -6.08 7.20
C SER A 180 14.97 -6.87 6.56
N VAL A 181 15.41 -6.46 5.36
CA VAL A 181 16.56 -7.07 4.68
C VAL A 181 17.83 -6.75 5.45
N GLU A 182 18.08 -5.49 5.78
CA GLU A 182 19.23 -5.11 6.60
C GLU A 182 19.20 -5.80 7.96
N PHE A 183 18.01 -5.95 8.55
CA PHE A 183 17.91 -6.63 9.83
C PHE A 183 18.25 -8.12 9.73
N LEU A 184 18.01 -8.77 8.59
CA LEU A 184 18.44 -10.14 8.33
C LEU A 184 19.96 -10.27 8.15
N THR A 185 20.67 -9.23 7.70
CA THR A 185 22.14 -9.31 7.50
C THR A 185 22.88 -9.49 8.82
N ILE A 186 22.30 -9.02 9.92
CA ILE A 186 22.80 -9.24 11.29
C ILE A 186 22.99 -10.74 11.61
N LEU A 187 22.20 -11.61 10.97
CA LEU A 187 22.27 -13.06 11.16
C LEU A 187 23.48 -13.73 10.46
N PHE A 188 24.23 -13.01 9.64
CA PHE A 188 25.50 -13.47 9.06
C PHE A 188 26.63 -13.42 10.11
N THR A 189 26.53 -14.30 11.10
CA THR A 189 27.43 -14.33 12.27
C THR A 189 28.90 -14.53 11.90
N ALA A 190 29.19 -15.30 10.84
CA ALA A 190 30.55 -15.51 10.36
C ALA A 190 31.18 -14.22 9.81
N GLU A 191 30.40 -13.40 9.10
CA GLU A 191 30.86 -12.13 8.53
C GLU A 191 31.13 -11.09 9.62
N HIS A 192 30.23 -10.97 10.60
CA HIS A 192 30.33 -9.96 11.64
C HIS A 192 31.11 -10.39 12.89
N LYS A 193 31.57 -11.65 12.95
CA LYS A 193 32.17 -12.27 14.16
C LYS A 193 31.31 -12.08 15.41
N LEU A 194 30.00 -12.08 15.21
CA LEU A 194 29.00 -11.78 16.24
C LEU A 194 28.44 -13.09 16.80
N THR A 195 28.36 -13.18 18.14
CA THR A 195 27.74 -14.33 18.82
C THR A 195 26.39 -13.92 19.38
N LEU A 196 25.32 -14.32 18.71
CA LEU A 196 23.95 -14.00 19.11
C LEU A 196 23.36 -15.13 19.96
N PRO A 197 22.66 -14.81 21.06
CA PRO A 197 21.82 -15.78 21.73
C PRO A 197 20.75 -16.33 20.77
N GLY A 198 20.45 -17.63 20.84
CA GLY A 198 19.51 -18.28 19.92
C GLY A 198 18.11 -17.64 19.89
N TYR A 199 17.64 -17.10 21.02
CA TYR A 199 16.37 -16.39 21.05
C TYR A 199 16.41 -15.05 20.29
N VAL A 200 17.53 -14.30 20.33
CA VAL A 200 17.67 -13.06 19.57
C VAL A 200 17.71 -13.38 18.07
N TYR A 201 18.44 -14.43 17.70
CA TYR A 201 18.49 -14.94 16.33
C TYR A 201 17.08 -15.25 15.79
N ASP A 202 16.30 -16.01 16.57
CA ASP A 202 14.95 -16.41 16.18
C ASP A 202 13.97 -15.24 16.12
N LEU A 203 14.10 -14.26 17.02
CA LEU A 203 13.29 -13.05 17.00
C LEU A 203 13.59 -12.19 15.76
N ILE A 204 14.87 -11.98 15.42
CA ILE A 204 15.26 -11.24 14.21
C ILE A 204 14.65 -11.90 12.97
N LEU A 205 14.84 -13.21 12.83
CA LEU A 205 14.31 -13.98 11.71
C LEU A 205 12.78 -13.90 11.65
N ALA A 206 12.09 -14.10 12.78
CA ALA A 206 10.63 -14.09 12.85
C ALA A 206 10.04 -12.72 12.48
N PHE A 207 10.52 -11.62 13.07
CA PHE A 207 9.98 -10.30 12.79
C PHE A 207 10.28 -9.84 11.35
N SER A 208 11.47 -10.12 10.81
CA SER A 208 11.75 -9.87 9.39
C SER A 208 10.82 -10.65 8.46
N CYS A 209 10.53 -11.91 8.77
CA CYS A 209 9.58 -12.71 7.98
C CYS A 209 8.15 -12.16 8.04
N ILE A 210 7.70 -11.71 9.22
CA ILE A 210 6.38 -11.08 9.38
C ILE A 210 6.30 -9.80 8.53
N ASN A 211 7.34 -8.96 8.54
CA ASN A 211 7.38 -7.74 7.74
C ASN A 211 7.40 -7.97 6.22
N MET A 212 7.88 -9.12 5.76
CA MET A 212 7.76 -9.50 4.34
C MET A 212 6.31 -9.88 3.95
N ILE A 213 5.51 -10.35 4.91
CA ILE A 213 4.12 -10.79 4.70
C ILE A 213 3.13 -9.64 4.90
N LEU A 214 3.38 -8.72 5.84
CA LEU A 214 2.52 -7.57 6.17
C LEU A 214 2.03 -6.71 4.99
N PRO A 215 2.80 -6.50 3.89
CA PRO A 215 2.32 -5.76 2.72
C PRO A 215 1.05 -6.36 2.11
N THR A 216 0.77 -7.65 2.34
CA THR A 216 -0.47 -8.33 1.93
C THR A 216 -1.71 -7.57 2.39
N LEU A 217 -1.72 -7.06 3.63
CA LEU A 217 -2.88 -6.38 4.20
C LEU A 217 -3.12 -5.03 3.53
N GLY A 218 -2.07 -4.26 3.24
CA GLY A 218 -2.20 -3.00 2.49
C GLY A 218 -2.62 -3.22 1.03
N LEU A 219 -2.11 -4.27 0.37
CA LEU A 219 -2.59 -4.67 -0.95
C LEU A 219 -4.05 -5.13 -0.92
N TYR A 220 -4.45 -5.84 0.14
CA TYR A 220 -5.83 -6.26 0.34
C TYR A 220 -6.74 -5.03 0.49
N GLN A 221 -6.32 -3.97 1.17
CA GLN A 221 -7.10 -2.71 1.23
C GLN A 221 -7.31 -2.09 -0.15
N LEU A 222 -6.26 -2.04 -0.99
CA LEU A 222 -6.39 -1.56 -2.38
C LEU A 222 -7.32 -2.44 -3.24
N SER A 223 -7.43 -3.73 -2.92
CA SER A 223 -8.32 -4.67 -3.62
C SER A 223 -9.76 -4.65 -3.09
N ALA A 224 -9.95 -4.65 -1.77
CA ALA A 224 -11.22 -4.89 -1.07
C ALA A 224 -12.11 -3.64 -0.94
N THR A 225 -11.54 -2.44 -1.07
CA THR A 225 -12.30 -1.18 -1.01
C THR A 225 -13.30 -0.98 -2.16
N ASN A 226 -13.48 -1.99 -3.03
CA ASN A 226 -14.29 -1.91 -4.25
C ASN A 226 -15.41 -2.95 -4.28
N PHE A 227 -15.91 -3.34 -3.11
CA PHE A 227 -17.22 -3.97 -3.02
C PHE A 227 -18.18 -3.02 -2.29
N LYS A 228 -18.89 -2.22 -3.10
CA LYS A 228 -20.10 -1.44 -2.75
C LYS A 228 -19.97 -0.17 -1.89
N ARG A 229 -18.78 0.30 -1.47
CA ARG A 229 -18.67 1.49 -0.58
C ARG A 229 -17.79 2.60 -1.15
N ALA A 230 -18.27 3.84 -1.01
CA ALA A 230 -17.59 5.05 -1.47
C ALA A 230 -16.38 5.48 -0.62
N LYS A 231 -16.21 4.92 0.58
CA LYS A 231 -15.08 5.21 1.48
C LYS A 231 -14.38 3.91 1.92
N PRO A 232 -13.04 3.89 2.00
CA PRO A 232 -12.31 2.83 2.70
C PRO A 232 -12.82 2.70 4.14
N ARG A 233 -12.81 1.48 4.68
CA ARG A 233 -12.98 1.30 6.14
C ARG A 233 -11.71 1.85 6.81
N GLU A 234 -11.81 3.02 7.41
CA GLU A 234 -10.72 3.66 8.18
C GLU A 234 -10.07 2.68 9.18
N ASN A 235 -10.86 1.78 9.77
CA ASN A 235 -10.41 0.73 10.68
C ASN A 235 -9.30 -0.18 10.12
N PHE A 236 -9.28 -0.45 8.81
CA PHE A 236 -8.26 -1.32 8.22
C PHE A 236 -6.92 -0.61 8.10
N TYR A 237 -6.94 0.67 7.72
CA TYR A 237 -5.74 1.48 7.65
C TYR A 237 -5.08 1.58 9.03
N ILE A 238 -5.88 1.86 10.06
CA ILE A 238 -5.42 1.86 11.45
C ILE A 238 -4.90 0.49 11.90
N LEU A 239 -5.56 -0.59 11.53
CA LEU A 239 -5.07 -1.95 11.79
C LEU A 239 -3.69 -2.18 11.15
N GLN A 240 -3.47 -1.74 9.91
CA GLN A 240 -2.17 -1.82 9.25
C GLN A 240 -1.11 -1.04 10.03
N THR A 241 -1.39 0.22 10.39
CA THR A 241 -0.46 1.07 11.16
C THR A 241 -0.09 0.43 12.50
N ILE A 242 -1.08 -0.14 13.21
CA ILE A 242 -0.84 -0.86 14.48
C ILE A 242 0.03 -2.09 14.25
N LEU A 243 -0.28 -2.92 13.24
CA LEU A 243 0.48 -4.13 12.96
C LEU A 243 1.92 -3.83 12.53
N SER A 244 2.14 -2.86 11.64
CA SER A 244 3.47 -2.39 11.25
C SER A 244 4.27 -1.83 12.43
N THR A 245 3.60 -1.19 13.40
CA THR A 245 4.27 -0.70 14.61
C THR A 245 4.68 -1.85 15.53
N ILE A 246 3.76 -2.77 15.83
CA ILE A 246 3.98 -3.86 16.81
C ILE A 246 4.90 -4.95 16.28
N PHE A 247 4.82 -5.29 15.00
CA PHE A 247 5.59 -6.39 14.40
C PHE A 247 6.80 -5.93 13.59
N GLY A 248 6.90 -4.64 13.29
CA GLY A 248 8.02 -4.07 12.55
C GLY A 248 8.84 -3.10 13.39
N ASN A 249 8.39 -1.85 13.43
CA ASN A 249 9.24 -0.74 13.91
C ASN A 249 9.62 -0.86 15.39
N LEU A 250 8.70 -1.28 16.27
CA LEU A 250 8.98 -1.45 17.70
C LEU A 250 9.98 -2.58 18.00
N PRO A 251 9.77 -3.84 17.56
CA PRO A 251 10.69 -4.93 17.87
C PRO A 251 12.08 -4.70 17.24
N PHE A 252 12.14 -4.16 16.03
CA PHE A 252 13.41 -3.84 15.39
C PHE A 252 14.19 -2.77 16.17
N LEU A 253 13.49 -1.76 16.70
CA LEU A 253 14.12 -0.75 17.55
C LEU A 253 14.67 -1.36 18.85
N ILE A 254 13.86 -2.16 19.56
CA ILE A 254 14.26 -2.79 20.83
C ILE A 254 15.52 -3.64 20.62
N ILE A 255 15.50 -4.52 19.62
CA ILE A 255 16.64 -5.40 19.34
C ILE A 255 17.87 -4.59 18.93
N ARG A 256 17.74 -3.57 18.07
CA ARG A 256 18.87 -2.71 17.72
C ARG A 256 19.46 -1.99 18.92
N VAL A 257 18.65 -1.50 19.86
CA VAL A 257 19.16 -0.87 21.09
C VAL A 257 19.93 -1.88 21.95
N VAL A 258 19.45 -3.11 22.07
CA VAL A 258 20.16 -4.20 22.77
C VAL A 258 21.49 -4.51 22.08
N LEU A 259 21.50 -4.69 20.76
CA LEU A 259 22.71 -4.95 19.98
C LEU A 259 23.72 -3.79 20.05
N TRP A 260 23.24 -2.55 20.12
CA TRP A 260 24.10 -1.39 20.32
C TRP A 260 24.78 -1.44 21.69
N SER A 261 23.99 -1.67 22.74
CA SER A 261 24.46 -1.66 24.12
C SER A 261 25.47 -2.77 24.40
N GLU A 262 25.20 -3.98 23.90
CA GLU A 262 25.99 -5.17 24.25
C GLU A 262 27.13 -5.45 23.27
N HIS A 263 26.95 -5.14 21.98
CA HIS A 263 27.88 -5.54 20.91
C HIS A 263 28.48 -4.37 20.12
N LYS A 264 28.10 -3.12 20.42
CA LYS A 264 28.47 -1.92 19.64
C LYS A 264 28.18 -2.06 18.14
N PHE A 265 27.22 -2.91 17.81
CA PHE A 265 26.88 -3.28 16.45
C PHE A 265 25.51 -2.71 16.09
N THR A 266 25.47 -1.52 15.50
CA THR A 266 24.27 -0.98 14.83
C THR A 266 24.62 0.05 13.78
N ASN A 267 23.70 0.23 12.84
CA ASN A 267 23.67 1.38 11.96
C ASN A 267 22.63 2.40 12.47
N ALA A 268 23.11 3.57 12.87
CA ALA A 268 22.29 4.63 13.47
C ALA A 268 21.13 5.09 12.55
N LEU A 269 21.28 4.98 11.22
CA LEU A 269 20.24 5.38 10.27
C LEU A 269 18.96 4.55 10.41
N PHE A 270 19.09 3.24 10.62
CA PHE A 270 17.94 2.35 10.77
C PHE A 270 17.27 2.51 12.15
N VAL A 271 18.05 2.79 13.19
CA VAL A 271 17.52 3.19 14.51
C VAL A 271 16.68 4.47 14.38
N MET A 272 17.21 5.49 13.71
CA MET A 272 16.50 6.76 13.49
C MET A 272 15.24 6.59 12.65
N LYS A 273 15.29 5.78 11.58
CA LYS A 273 14.12 5.44 10.76
C LYS A 273 13.01 4.82 11.61
N ASN A 274 13.32 3.86 12.47
CA ASN A 274 12.31 3.23 13.33
C ASN A 274 11.72 4.18 14.35
N ILE A 275 12.53 5.07 14.95
CA ILE A 275 12.04 6.12 15.85
C ILE A 275 11.07 7.04 15.10
N ILE A 276 11.46 7.55 13.92
CA ILE A 276 10.61 8.42 13.09
C ILE A 276 9.30 7.71 12.72
N ALA A 277 9.37 6.46 12.26
CA ALA A 277 8.19 5.67 11.91
C ALA A 277 7.26 5.47 13.11
N MET A 278 7.79 5.17 14.30
CA MET A 278 6.96 5.06 15.50
C MET A 278 6.29 6.38 15.87
N VAL A 279 7.01 7.51 15.80
CA VAL A 279 6.43 8.83 16.09
C VAL A 279 5.30 9.15 15.09
N GLN A 280 5.52 8.91 13.79
CA GLN A 280 4.50 9.11 12.76
C GLN A 280 3.26 8.25 13.01
N ASN A 281 3.44 6.97 13.32
CA ASN A 281 2.35 6.05 13.60
C ASN A 281 1.58 6.46 14.86
N VAL A 282 2.27 6.93 15.91
CA VAL A 282 1.62 7.44 17.14
C VAL A 282 0.80 8.69 16.86
N VAL A 283 1.35 9.67 16.12
CA VAL A 283 0.63 10.89 15.75
C VAL A 283 -0.64 10.56 14.96
N GLU A 284 -0.53 9.65 14.00
CA GLU A 284 -1.66 9.17 13.20
C GLU A 284 -2.74 8.48 14.05
N LEU A 285 -2.34 7.62 15.00
CA LEU A 285 -3.27 6.97 15.91
C LEU A 285 -3.94 7.98 16.85
N ILE A 286 -3.21 8.98 17.35
CA ILE A 286 -3.79 10.05 18.19
C ILE A 286 -4.85 10.82 17.41
N HIS A 287 -4.56 11.24 16.17
CA HIS A 287 -5.55 11.93 15.34
C HIS A 287 -6.79 11.08 15.07
N TYR A 288 -6.63 9.77 14.94
CA TYR A 288 -7.75 8.86 14.72
C TYR A 288 -8.62 8.67 15.98
N PHE A 289 -8.01 8.47 17.15
CA PHE A 289 -8.75 8.25 18.40
C PHE A 289 -9.28 9.55 19.04
N PHE A 290 -8.61 10.67 18.79
CA PHE A 290 -8.98 12.00 19.28
C PHE A 290 -9.16 12.96 18.11
N PRO A 291 -10.22 12.80 17.30
CA PRO A 291 -10.54 13.78 16.27
C PRO A 291 -10.83 15.11 16.97
N GLU A 292 -10.08 16.17 16.61
CA GLU A 292 -10.37 17.51 17.10
C GLU A 292 -11.82 17.86 16.72
N LYS A 293 -12.66 18.13 17.72
CA LYS A 293 -14.07 18.56 17.57
C LYS A 293 -14.15 20.01 17.06
N GLY A 294 -13.43 20.32 15.99
CA GLY A 294 -12.98 21.67 15.70
C GLY A 294 -13.57 22.32 14.45
N HIS A 295 -14.57 21.76 13.75
CA HIS A 295 -15.07 22.40 12.52
C HIS A 295 -16.57 22.19 12.19
N GLU A 296 -17.42 21.73 13.11
CA GLU A 296 -18.88 21.69 12.87
C GLU A 296 -19.60 23.00 13.23
N HIS A 297 -18.99 23.90 14.01
CA HIS A 297 -19.67 25.15 14.39
C HIS A 297 -19.64 26.26 13.32
N LYS A 298 -18.69 26.24 12.38
CA LYS A 298 -18.61 27.28 11.34
C LYS A 298 -19.59 27.11 10.17
N ALA A 299 -20.11 25.89 9.94
CA ALA A 299 -21.13 25.69 8.90
C ALA A 299 -22.53 26.11 9.35
N THR A 300 -22.81 26.06 10.65
CA THR A 300 -24.12 26.41 11.21
C THR A 300 -24.29 27.92 11.43
N GLU A 301 -23.20 28.65 11.69
CA GLU A 301 -23.26 30.13 11.83
C GLU A 301 -23.38 30.87 10.49
N LEU A 302 -22.81 30.33 9.39
CA LEU A 302 -22.99 30.90 8.05
C LEU A 302 -24.41 30.66 7.50
N GLY A 303 -25.04 29.53 7.83
CA GLY A 303 -26.44 29.23 7.46
C GLY A 303 -27.49 30.02 8.25
N HIS A 304 -27.18 30.44 9.50
CA HIS A 304 -28.09 31.26 10.29
C HIS A 304 -27.93 32.78 10.06
N SER A 305 -26.77 33.25 9.61
CA SER A 305 -26.57 34.67 9.29
C SER A 305 -27.21 35.09 7.96
N GLU A 306 -27.22 34.23 6.93
CA GLU A 306 -27.90 34.53 5.66
C GLU A 306 -29.44 34.45 5.74
N SER A 307 -30.00 33.64 6.64
CA SER A 307 -31.46 33.55 6.81
C SER A 307 -32.06 34.69 7.65
N ALA A 308 -31.25 35.43 8.42
CA ALA A 308 -31.71 36.59 9.19
C ALA A 308 -31.70 37.89 8.36
N ALA A 309 -30.81 38.00 7.37
CA ALA A 309 -30.69 39.18 6.52
C ALA A 309 -31.77 39.28 5.41
N SER A 310 -32.49 38.20 5.11
CA SER A 310 -33.49 38.16 4.03
C SER A 310 -34.95 38.32 4.50
N ARG A 311 -35.20 38.59 5.80
CA ARG A 311 -36.56 38.75 6.36
C ARG A 311 -36.94 40.16 6.79
N ILE A 312 -36.10 41.16 6.56
CA ILE A 312 -36.41 42.57 6.85
C ILE A 312 -36.37 43.36 5.53
N ASP A 313 -37.23 43.00 4.58
CA ASP A 313 -37.64 43.91 3.50
C ASP A 313 -38.98 43.44 2.94
N GLY A 314 -40.04 43.76 3.69
CA GLY A 314 -41.41 43.35 3.42
C GLY A 314 -42.38 44.18 4.25
N GLY A 315 -42.23 45.51 4.17
CA GLY A 315 -43.03 46.49 4.90
C GLY A 315 -43.58 47.56 3.97
N MET A 316 -44.86 47.40 3.65
CA MET A 316 -45.79 48.32 2.99
C MET A 316 -45.65 49.80 3.44
N LEU A 317 -45.82 50.75 2.49
CA LEU A 317 -46.57 52.03 2.55
C LEU A 317 -45.98 53.07 1.54
N PRO A 318 -46.71 54.12 1.13
CA PRO A 318 -47.98 54.15 0.40
C PRO A 318 -47.84 54.93 -0.95
N VAL A 319 -48.90 54.84 -1.76
CA VAL A 319 -49.13 55.64 -2.98
C VAL A 319 -49.20 57.14 -2.65
N PRO A 320 -48.69 58.03 -3.53
CA PRO A 320 -49.31 59.32 -3.76
C PRO A 320 -49.82 59.48 -5.19
N GLU A 321 -50.96 60.16 -5.26
CA GLU A 321 -51.76 60.53 -6.43
C GLU A 321 -51.02 61.37 -7.47
N GLU A 322 -51.63 61.33 -8.65
CA GLU A 322 -51.36 62.08 -9.88
C GLU A 322 -51.38 63.61 -9.66
N ASP A 323 -50.60 64.33 -10.48
CA ASP A 323 -51.13 65.53 -11.13
C ASP A 323 -50.37 65.82 -12.44
N GLU A 324 -51.18 66.31 -13.38
CA GLU A 324 -50.96 66.54 -14.80
C GLU A 324 -49.85 67.56 -15.11
N ASP A 325 -49.16 67.43 -16.24
CA ASP A 325 -49.56 68.07 -17.50
C ASP A 325 -48.39 68.42 -18.44
N GLN A 326 -48.69 68.32 -19.75
CA GLN A 326 -48.11 69.05 -20.89
C GLN A 326 -46.74 68.69 -21.52
N CYS A 327 -46.88 68.03 -22.68
CA CYS A 327 -46.60 68.59 -24.02
C CYS A 327 -45.18 68.48 -24.64
N GLY A 328 -45.08 67.62 -25.66
CA GLY A 328 -44.55 68.04 -26.97
C GLY A 328 -43.35 67.27 -27.54
N PRO A 329 -43.24 67.10 -28.89
CA PRO A 329 -42.59 65.91 -29.49
C PRO A 329 -41.37 66.22 -30.40
N SER A 330 -40.78 65.14 -30.96
CA SER A 330 -39.90 65.11 -32.16
C SER A 330 -38.41 65.44 -31.88
N ARG A 331 -37.38 64.80 -32.46
CA ARG A 331 -37.17 64.22 -33.79
C ARG A 331 -36.02 63.19 -33.79
N ARG A 332 -36.15 62.22 -34.70
CA ARG A 332 -35.15 61.51 -35.55
C ARG A 332 -33.89 60.93 -34.91
#